data_AF-A0A920MYH4-F1
#
_entry.id   AF-A0A920MYH4-F1
#
_cell.length_a   1.000
_cell.length_b   1.000
_cell.length_c   1.000
_cell.angle_alpha   90.00
_cell.angle_beta   90.00
_cell.angle_gamma   90.00
#
_symmetry.space_group_name_H-M   'P 1'
#
loop_
_entity.id
_entity.type
_entity.pdbx_description
1 polymer ?
#
loop_
_entity_poly.entity_id
_entity_poly.type
_entity_poly.pdbx_seq_one_letter_code
_entity_poly.pdbx_strand_id
1 'polypeptide(L)' 'MVHKLTTYALGRPLTFGDRSGIDQITADLRKQGDGLATMVTLIVTSELFRSK' A
#
# COMPACT_ATOMS: atom_id res chain seq x y z
N MET A 1 9.13 -0.45 -3.37
CA MET A 1 8.93 0.77 -2.57
C MET A 1 7.66 0.68 -1.72
N VAL A 2 6.54 0.22 -2.30
CA VAL A 2 5.23 0.02 -1.63
C VAL A 2 5.37 -0.57 -0.22
N HIS A 3 6.02 -1.73 -0.05
CA HIS A 3 6.21 -2.38 1.26
C HIS A 3 6.74 -1.45 2.37
N LYS A 4 7.75 -0.62 2.07
CA LYS A 4 8.37 0.31 3.05
C LYS A 4 7.42 1.45 3.41
N LEU A 5 6.76 2.05 2.40
CA LEU A 5 5.83 3.14 2.62
C LEU A 5 4.54 2.69 3.29
N THR A 6 4.04 1.51 2.95
CA THR A 6 2.88 0.93 3.64
C THR A 6 3.23 0.62 5.10
N THR A 7 4.41 0.07 5.39
CA THR A 7 4.88 -0.11 6.79
C THR A 7 4.91 1.22 7.55
N TYR A 8 5.45 2.27 6.92
CA TYR A 8 5.50 3.61 7.51
C TYR A 8 4.10 4.18 7.75
N ALA A 9 3.22 4.12 6.75
CA ALA A 9 1.87 4.66 6.81
C ALA A 9 1.00 3.94 7.87
N LEU A 10 1.16 2.62 8.01
CA LEU A 10 0.44 1.86 9.04
C LEU A 10 1.04 2.03 10.43
N GLY A 11 2.31 2.42 10.58
CA GLY A 11 2.97 2.47 11.88
C GLY A 11 3.10 1.11 12.58
N ARG A 12 2.99 0.00 11.83
CA ARG A 12 3.23 -1.36 12.33
C ARG A 12 3.96 -2.20 11.28
N PRO A 13 4.70 -3.24 11.68
CA PRO A 13 5.21 -4.23 10.74
C PRO A 13 4.08 -4.86 9.94
N LEU A 14 4.35 -5.12 8.66
CA LEU A 14 3.45 -5.86 7.79
C LEU A 14 3.52 -7.35 8.11
N THR A 15 2.36 -7.98 8.12
CA THR A 15 2.16 -9.39 8.43
C THR A 15 1.81 -10.16 7.16
N PHE A 16 1.76 -11.49 7.24
CA PHE A 16 1.32 -12.32 6.12
C PHE A 16 -0.10 -11.99 5.65
N GLY A 17 -0.99 -11.56 6.56
CA GLY A 17 -2.35 -11.15 6.22
C GLY A 17 -2.42 -9.87 5.37
N ASP A 18 -1.38 -9.04 5.39
CA ASP A 18 -1.32 -7.78 4.64
C ASP A 18 -0.89 -7.99 3.17
N ARG A 19 -0.41 -9.20 2.83
CA ARG A 19 0.27 -9.44 1.55
C ARG A 19 -0.64 -9.26 0.34
N SER A 20 -1.88 -9.75 0.41
CA SER A 20 -2.86 -9.58 -0.66
C SER A 20 -3.15 -8.10 -0.95
N GLY A 21 -3.30 -7.28 0.08
CA GLY A 21 -3.53 -5.84 -0.08
C GLY A 21 -2.30 -5.10 -0.62
N ILE A 22 -1.09 -5.48 -0.21
CA ILE A 22 0.16 -4.92 -0.76
C ILE A 22 0.32 -5.26 -2.24
N ASP A 23 0.03 -6.51 -2.62
CA ASP A 23 0.13 -6.98 -4.00
C ASP A 23 -0.89 -6.24 -4.88
N GLN A 24 -2.11 -6.02 -4.39
CA GLN A 24 -3.13 -5.22 -5.08
C GLN A 24 -2.67 -3.77 -5.27
N ILE A 25 -2.20 -3.09 -4.21
CA ILE A 25 -1.68 -1.72 -4.29
C ILE A 25 -0.52 -1.64 -5.29
N THR A 26 0.36 -2.64 -5.31
CA THR A 26 1.51 -2.69 -6.24
C THR A 26 1.06 -2.85 -7.69
N ALA A 27 0.08 -3.71 -7.95
CA ALA A 27 -0.49 -3.89 -9.28
C ALA A 27 -1.19 -2.62 -9.79
N ASP A 28 -1.96 -1.95 -8.94
CA ASP A 28 -2.68 -0.73 -9.32
C ASP A 28 -1.77 0.48 -9.48
N LEU A 29 -0.69 0.55 -8.70
CA LEU A 29 0.36 1.54 -8.87
C LEU A 29 1.08 1.39 -10.22
N ARG A 30 1.37 0.15 -10.62
CA ARG A 30 2.03 -0.14 -11.90
C ARG A 30 1.19 0.30 -13.09
N LYS A 31 -0.13 0.08 -13.04
CA LYS A 31 -1.08 0.54 -14.08
C LYS A 31 -1.11 2.07 -14.22
N GLN A 32 -0.71 2.80 -13.17
CA GLN A 32 -0.75 4.26 -13.12
C GLN A 32 0.63 4.91 -13.26
N GLY A 33 1.64 4.16 -13.72
CA GLY A 33 2.96 4.70 -14.03
C GLY A 33 3.88 4.90 -12.82
N ASP A 34 3.64 4.18 -11.72
CA ASP A 34 4.55 4.12 -10.56
C ASP A 34 4.82 5.46 -9.84
N GLY A 35 3.92 6.43 -9.95
CA GLY A 35 4.05 7.74 -9.30
C GLY A 35 3.99 7.71 -7.77
N LEU A 36 4.84 8.50 -7.09
CA LEU A 36 4.86 8.58 -5.62
C LEU A 36 3.53 9.09 -5.05
N ALA A 37 2.98 10.17 -5.63
CA ALA A 37 1.69 10.71 -5.20
C ALA A 37 0.58 9.66 -5.33
N THR A 38 0.55 8.94 -6.46
CA THR A 38 -0.38 7.84 -6.70
C THR A 38 -0.24 6.73 -5.66
N MET A 39 1.00 6.35 -5.33
CA MET A 39 1.26 5.33 -4.31
C MET A 39 0.72 5.75 -2.94
N VAL A 40 0.94 7.00 -2.53
CA VAL A 40 0.40 7.53 -1.28
C VAL A 40 -1.12 7.48 -1.29
N THR A 41 -1.76 7.96 -2.37
CA THR A 41 -3.21 7.92 -2.54
C THR A 41 -3.74 6.49 -2.42
N LEU A 42 -3.18 5.53 -3.16
CA LEU A 42 -3.59 4.13 -3.13
C LEU A 42 -3.47 3.51 -1.73
N ILE A 43 -2.39 3.82 -1.00
CA ILE A 43 -2.20 3.34 0.37
C ILE A 43 -3.29 3.89 1.29
N VAL A 44 -3.51 5.21 1.33
CA VAL A 44 -4.47 5.83 2.27
C VAL A 44 -5.94 5.51 1.94
N THR A 45 -6.24 5.16 0.68
CA THR A 45 -7.58 4.73 0.28
C THR A 45 -7.81 3.22 0.43
N SER A 46 -6.76 2.43 0.67
CA SER A 46 -6.87 0.96 0.75
C SER A 46 -7.60 0.49 2.01
N GLU A 47 -8.26 -0.66 1.93
CA GLU A 47 -8.81 -1.34 3.12
C GLU A 47 -7.72 -1.68 4.15
N LEU A 48 -6.50 -1.89 3.69
CA LEU A 48 -5.35 -2.20 4.53
C LEU A 48 -5.01 -1.03 5.48
N PHE A 49 -5.25 0.20 5.04
CA PHE A 49 -5.12 1.41 5.86
C PHE A 49 -6.40 1.70 6.68
N ARG A 50 -7.58 1.41 6.12
CA ARG A 50 -8.89 1.71 6.75
C ARG A 50 -9.39 0.67 7.76
N SER A 51 -8.86 -0.55 7.73
CA SER A 51 -9.16 -1.61 8.70
C SER A 51 -8.42 -1.43 10.03
N LYS A 52 -7.78 -0.26 10.22
CA LYS A 52 -7.21 0.20 11.47
C LYS A 52 -8.19 1.03 12.28
#